data_AF-A0A6P0XCS6-F1
#
_entry.id   AF-A0A6P0XCS6-F1
#
_cell.length_a   1.000
_cell.length_b   1.000
_cell.length_c   1.000
_cell.angle_alpha   90.00
_cell.angle_beta   90.00
_cell.angle_gamma   90.00
#
_symmetry.space_group_name_H-M   'P 1'
#
loop_
_entity.id
_entity.type
_entity.pdbx_description
1 polymer ?
#
loop_
_entity_poly.entity_id
_entity_poly.type
_entity_poly.pdbx_seq_one_letter_code
_entity_poly.pdbx_strand_id
1 'polypeptide(L)'
;MSSDRLPPQNIEAEEAILGGILLDPEAVSRVTELLRPEFFAIEAHQILYKAMWQLYNQGKPTDLMTVTSWLTDNNQLEKIGGQVKIVQLLERTVSAVNIDQYAALVIDKYIRRKLIQAGNEIFDLGFQTATELKTILDQAEQKIFALTQDKPQQDLVPISETLINTFQEIEDRNEGIALPGLACGFYDLDAMTGGFQRSDLIIVAGRPSMGKCAAYDTLVLQKDGSLITLAEVYQRQETELLTLGKNWKFQITKPSAFIDDGIKPVFRVTTKSGRFVETTITHPFLTVDGWKPLAKLQVGEKIAVPRRLDIFGNETIPENQFASLIDSDNFCLSPIVFKLEKSQLALFIRYLFSLDGWVKILESREVYFGYSVASEKFVRQVQHLLLRFEIIGAIEKVEEGKSRKGKTNKNLWHLTITDTLSVKKLVADIGNFPSINLDLSSSTLNLVRQENFWVEKLENTQIFWDKVLVVMEKFAESRWFSPQRRNGTRQKDKNANNLTTTDTICG
;
A
#
# COMPACT_ATOMS: atom_id res chain seq x y z
N MET A 1 -1.51 -47.77 -17.15
CA MET A 1 -2.36 -48.07 -15.97
C MET A 1 -3.51 -47.07 -16.01
N SER A 2 -4.80 -47.41 -16.01
CA SER A 2 -5.48 -48.69 -15.74
C SER A 2 -6.56 -48.99 -16.79
N SER A 3 -6.50 -50.12 -17.48
CA SER A 3 -7.44 -50.53 -18.53
C SER A 3 -8.67 -51.30 -18.03
N ASP A 4 -8.91 -51.31 -16.71
CA ASP A 4 -9.78 -52.28 -16.03
C ASP A 4 -10.82 -51.60 -15.11
N ARG A 5 -11.13 -50.33 -15.40
CA ARG A 5 -12.18 -49.57 -14.71
C ARG A 5 -13.25 -49.18 -15.72
N LEU A 6 -14.38 -49.88 -15.65
CA LEU A 6 -15.60 -49.48 -16.35
C LEU A 6 -16.00 -48.05 -15.95
N PRO A 7 -16.55 -47.24 -16.88
CA PRO A 7 -17.04 -45.91 -16.55
C PRO A 7 -18.13 -45.99 -15.48
N PRO A 8 -18.24 -44.99 -14.58
CA PRO A 8 -19.24 -44.99 -13.52
C PRO A 8 -20.66 -45.00 -14.12
N GLN A 9 -21.41 -46.03 -13.75
CA GLN A 9 -22.78 -46.29 -14.18
C GLN A 9 -23.56 -46.94 -13.03
N ASN A 10 -24.87 -46.78 -13.02
CA ASN A 10 -25.77 -47.49 -12.11
C ASN A 10 -26.94 -48.03 -12.93
N ILE A 11 -26.77 -49.26 -13.44
CA ILE A 11 -27.73 -49.90 -14.34
C ILE A 11 -29.08 -50.10 -13.62
N GLU A 12 -29.06 -50.50 -12.35
CA GLU A 12 -30.28 -50.73 -11.55
C GLU A 12 -31.12 -49.46 -11.41
N ALA A 13 -30.49 -48.30 -11.17
CA ALA A 13 -31.19 -47.02 -11.12
C ALA A 13 -31.76 -46.61 -12.49
N GLU A 14 -31.02 -46.83 -13.57
CA GLU A 14 -31.51 -46.55 -14.93
C GLU A 14 -32.71 -47.43 -15.31
N GLU A 15 -32.65 -48.74 -15.02
CA GLU A 15 -33.76 -49.67 -15.27
C GLU A 15 -34.98 -49.33 -14.38
N ALA A 16 -34.76 -48.94 -13.12
CA ALA A 16 -35.81 -48.48 -12.20
C ALA A 16 -36.56 -47.24 -12.68
N ILE A 17 -35.86 -46.24 -13.22
CA ILE A 17 -36.48 -45.02 -13.77
C ILE A 17 -37.30 -45.36 -15.02
N LEU A 18 -36.73 -46.14 -15.95
CA LEU A 18 -37.35 -46.45 -17.23
C LEU A 18 -38.63 -47.28 -17.08
N GLY A 19 -38.60 -48.34 -16.26
CA GLY A 19 -39.83 -49.11 -16.00
C GLY A 19 -40.81 -48.38 -15.10
N GLY A 20 -40.35 -47.48 -14.22
CA GLY A 20 -41.21 -46.58 -13.45
C GLY A 20 -42.06 -45.67 -14.35
N ILE A 21 -41.46 -45.09 -15.39
CA ILE A 21 -42.14 -44.27 -16.42
C ILE A 21 -43.12 -45.10 -17.29
N LEU A 22 -42.82 -46.39 -17.51
CA LEU A 22 -43.69 -47.31 -18.25
C LEU A 22 -44.88 -47.82 -17.43
N LEU A 23 -44.78 -47.76 -16.10
CA LEU A 23 -45.80 -48.23 -15.15
C LEU A 23 -46.70 -47.09 -14.68
N ASP A 24 -46.15 -45.89 -14.50
CA ASP A 24 -46.85 -44.65 -14.18
C ASP A 24 -46.48 -43.57 -15.20
N PRO A 25 -47.32 -43.31 -16.23
CA PRO A 25 -47.07 -42.26 -17.21
C PRO A 25 -46.98 -40.84 -16.63
N GLU A 26 -47.58 -40.56 -15.46
CA GLU A 26 -47.45 -39.24 -14.83
C GLU A 26 -46.04 -39.03 -14.25
N ALA A 27 -45.33 -40.11 -13.87
CA ALA A 27 -43.98 -40.03 -13.36
C ALA A 27 -42.97 -39.41 -14.35
N VAL A 28 -43.24 -39.48 -15.66
CA VAL A 28 -42.36 -38.88 -16.67
C VAL A 28 -42.19 -37.38 -16.46
N SER A 29 -43.22 -36.67 -15.96
CA SER A 29 -43.18 -35.22 -15.71
C SER A 29 -42.03 -34.83 -14.79
N ARG A 30 -42.00 -35.40 -13.58
CA ARG A 30 -40.95 -35.22 -12.56
C ARG A 30 -39.55 -35.55 -13.09
N VAL A 31 -39.45 -36.57 -13.94
CA VAL A 31 -38.16 -36.99 -14.52
C VAL A 31 -37.69 -36.07 -15.63
N THR A 32 -38.60 -35.51 -16.45
CA THR A 32 -38.22 -34.65 -17.58
C THR A 32 -37.55 -33.34 -17.16
N GLU A 33 -37.83 -32.85 -15.95
CA GLU A 33 -37.18 -31.68 -15.36
C GLU A 33 -35.74 -31.99 -14.91
N LEU A 34 -35.49 -33.23 -14.44
CA LEU A 34 -34.23 -33.64 -13.83
C LEU A 34 -33.25 -34.35 -14.78
N LEU A 35 -33.74 -35.14 -15.74
CA LEU A 35 -32.93 -36.02 -16.59
C LEU A 35 -33.05 -35.71 -18.08
N ARG A 36 -31.88 -35.59 -18.72
CA ARG A 36 -31.74 -35.57 -20.19
C ARG A 36 -31.39 -36.97 -20.72
N PRO A 37 -31.73 -37.31 -21.98
CA PRO A 37 -31.40 -38.62 -22.55
C PRO A 37 -29.92 -38.99 -22.50
N GLU A 38 -29.02 -38.01 -22.54
CA GLU A 38 -27.56 -38.17 -22.45
C GLU A 38 -27.07 -38.69 -21.09
N PHE A 39 -27.91 -38.64 -20.04
CA PHE A 39 -27.51 -38.97 -18.67
C PHE A 39 -27.45 -40.49 -18.42
N PHE A 40 -28.12 -41.30 -19.24
CA PHE A 40 -28.08 -42.77 -19.17
C PHE A 40 -26.75 -43.30 -19.74
N ALA A 41 -26.21 -44.37 -19.15
CA ALA A 41 -24.94 -44.98 -19.58
C ALA A 41 -25.10 -45.87 -20.82
N ILE A 42 -26.22 -46.59 -20.89
CA ILE A 42 -26.48 -47.60 -21.91
C ILE A 42 -27.22 -46.97 -23.09
N GLU A 43 -26.70 -47.11 -24.31
CA GLU A 43 -27.30 -46.53 -25.53
C GLU A 43 -28.78 -46.95 -25.71
N ALA A 44 -29.12 -48.21 -25.41
CA ALA A 44 -30.50 -48.68 -25.45
C ALA A 44 -31.42 -47.92 -24.47
N HIS A 45 -30.93 -47.55 -23.28
CA HIS A 45 -31.65 -46.74 -22.30
C HIS A 45 -31.80 -45.29 -22.78
N GLN A 46 -30.76 -44.71 -23.39
CA GLN A 46 -30.82 -43.37 -24.00
C GLN A 46 -31.88 -43.29 -25.11
N ILE A 47 -31.92 -44.29 -26.00
CA ILE A 47 -32.92 -44.39 -27.08
C ILE A 47 -34.33 -44.53 -26.51
N LEU A 48 -34.52 -45.41 -25.52
CA LEU A 48 -35.82 -45.63 -24.89
C LEU A 48 -36.34 -44.38 -24.17
N TYR A 49 -35.51 -43.71 -23.36
CA TYR A 49 -35.88 -42.45 -22.71
C TYR A 49 -36.15 -41.32 -23.72
N LYS A 50 -35.37 -41.25 -24.81
CA LYS A 50 -35.61 -40.28 -25.88
C LYS A 50 -36.97 -40.49 -26.56
N ALA A 51 -37.39 -41.75 -26.77
CA ALA A 51 -38.71 -42.07 -27.29
C ALA A 51 -39.83 -41.62 -26.32
N MET A 52 -39.68 -41.90 -25.03
CA MET A 52 -40.61 -41.47 -23.98
C MET A 52 -40.72 -39.93 -23.92
N TRP A 53 -39.59 -39.23 -23.94
CA TRP A 53 -39.53 -37.76 -23.93
C TRP A 53 -40.18 -37.15 -25.18
N GLN A 54 -40.02 -37.76 -26.36
CA GLN A 54 -40.68 -37.32 -27.59
C GLN A 54 -42.20 -37.60 -27.58
N LEU A 55 -42.65 -38.71 -27.00
CA LEU A 55 -44.07 -39.00 -26.81
C LEU A 55 -44.73 -38.05 -25.82
N TYR A 56 -44.07 -37.76 -24.69
CA TYR A 56 -44.50 -36.80 -23.68
C TYR A 56 -44.66 -35.39 -24.28
N ASN A 57 -43.65 -34.92 -25.04
CA ASN A 57 -43.72 -33.64 -25.76
C ASN A 57 -44.82 -33.59 -26.84
N GLN A 58 -45.34 -34.75 -27.30
CA GLN A 58 -46.49 -34.84 -28.19
C GLN A 58 -47.83 -34.96 -27.44
N GLY A 59 -47.83 -34.93 -26.11
CA GLY A 59 -49.02 -35.13 -25.28
C GLY A 59 -49.58 -36.57 -25.33
N LYS A 60 -48.74 -37.56 -25.67
CA LYS A 60 -49.13 -38.98 -25.72
C LYS A 60 -48.68 -39.71 -24.45
N PRO A 61 -49.45 -40.68 -23.93
CA PRO A 61 -49.08 -41.43 -22.75
C PRO A 61 -47.85 -42.33 -23.01
N THR A 62 -46.95 -42.43 -22.03
CA THR A 62 -45.70 -43.20 -22.12
C THR A 62 -45.85 -44.68 -21.74
N ASP A 63 -47.03 -45.26 -22.00
CA ASP A 63 -47.33 -46.67 -21.74
C ASP A 63 -46.47 -47.63 -22.57
N LEU A 64 -46.28 -48.86 -22.08
CA LEU A 64 -45.63 -49.96 -22.80
C LEU A 64 -46.08 -50.09 -24.27
N MET A 65 -47.39 -50.09 -24.53
CA MET A 65 -47.97 -50.24 -25.88
C MET A 65 -47.65 -49.03 -26.79
N THR A 66 -47.72 -47.81 -26.25
CA THR A 66 -47.47 -46.59 -27.02
C THR A 66 -45.99 -46.48 -27.37
N VAL A 67 -45.12 -46.78 -26.40
CA VAL A 67 -43.67 -46.76 -26.57
C VAL A 67 -43.21 -47.86 -27.55
N THR A 68 -43.75 -49.10 -27.46
CA THR A 68 -43.39 -50.17 -28.42
C THR A 68 -43.87 -49.87 -29.83
N SER A 69 -45.08 -49.36 -30.03
CA SER A 69 -45.57 -48.93 -31.34
C SER A 69 -44.63 -47.87 -31.93
N TRP A 70 -44.35 -46.81 -31.18
CA TRP A 70 -43.51 -45.71 -31.65
C TRP A 70 -42.09 -46.16 -32.00
N LEU A 71 -41.50 -47.07 -31.22
CA LEU A 71 -40.17 -47.65 -31.52
C LEU A 71 -40.18 -48.58 -32.73
N THR A 72 -41.32 -49.23 -33.02
CA THR A 72 -41.52 -50.03 -34.23
C THR A 72 -41.59 -49.12 -35.45
N ASP A 73 -42.43 -48.07 -35.39
CA ASP A 73 -42.63 -47.09 -36.47
C ASP A 73 -41.31 -46.39 -36.86
N ASN A 74 -40.42 -46.17 -35.90
CA ASN A 74 -39.11 -45.53 -36.11
C ASN A 74 -37.97 -46.53 -36.39
N ASN A 75 -38.24 -47.84 -36.52
CA ASN A 75 -37.23 -48.91 -36.69
C ASN A 75 -36.12 -48.89 -35.61
N GLN A 76 -36.47 -48.54 -34.37
CA GLN A 76 -35.54 -48.51 -33.23
C GLN A 76 -35.73 -49.70 -32.27
N LEU A 77 -36.83 -50.45 -32.38
CA LEU A 77 -37.17 -51.58 -31.51
C LEU A 77 -36.08 -52.68 -31.48
N GLU A 78 -35.43 -52.97 -32.61
CA GLU A 78 -34.36 -53.98 -32.67
C GLU A 78 -33.12 -53.53 -31.89
N LYS A 79 -32.76 -52.23 -31.95
CA LYS A 79 -31.55 -51.67 -31.33
C LYS A 79 -31.57 -51.73 -29.80
N ILE A 80 -32.76 -51.77 -29.20
CA ILE A 80 -32.94 -51.86 -27.75
C ILE A 80 -33.11 -53.30 -27.22
N GLY A 81 -32.97 -54.31 -28.08
CA GLY A 81 -33.16 -55.72 -27.71
C GLY A 81 -34.62 -56.21 -27.80
N GLY A 82 -35.47 -55.53 -28.57
CA GLY A 82 -36.85 -55.93 -28.80
C GLY A 82 -37.80 -55.68 -27.62
N GLN A 83 -39.08 -56.05 -27.81
CA GLN A 83 -40.12 -55.88 -26.80
C GLN A 83 -39.81 -56.61 -25.48
N VAL A 84 -39.12 -57.75 -25.55
CA VAL A 84 -38.72 -58.55 -24.37
C VAL A 84 -37.89 -57.72 -23.39
N LYS A 85 -36.95 -56.89 -23.88
CA LYS A 85 -36.13 -56.05 -22.99
C LYS A 85 -36.97 -54.99 -22.28
N ILE A 86 -37.98 -54.42 -22.93
CA ILE A 86 -38.87 -53.43 -22.29
C ILE A 86 -39.73 -54.09 -21.19
N VAL A 87 -40.24 -55.29 -21.43
CA VAL A 87 -40.99 -56.06 -20.41
C VAL A 87 -40.10 -56.40 -19.21
N GLN A 88 -38.84 -56.79 -19.45
CA GLN A 88 -37.86 -57.02 -18.38
C GLN A 88 -37.54 -55.76 -17.55
N LEU A 89 -37.62 -54.56 -18.14
CA LEU A 89 -37.46 -53.33 -17.37
C LEU A 89 -38.62 -53.17 -16.39
N LEU A 90 -39.87 -53.29 -16.87
CA LEU A 90 -41.07 -53.24 -16.02
C LEU A 90 -41.00 -54.22 -14.84
N GLU A 91 -40.67 -55.50 -15.09
CA GLU A 91 -40.55 -56.55 -14.06
C GLU A 91 -39.49 -56.25 -12.99
N ARG A 92 -38.46 -55.46 -13.31
CA ARG A 92 -37.39 -55.08 -12.37
C ARG A 92 -37.72 -53.85 -11.52
N THR A 93 -38.79 -53.14 -11.84
CA THR A 93 -39.14 -51.90 -11.11
C THR A 93 -40.01 -52.18 -9.90
N VAL A 94 -39.54 -51.75 -8.73
CA VAL A 94 -40.18 -52.04 -7.44
C VAL A 94 -41.26 -51.00 -7.09
N SER A 95 -41.08 -49.73 -7.51
CA SER A 95 -42.06 -48.66 -7.28
C SER A 95 -41.74 -47.40 -8.11
N ALA A 96 -42.77 -46.69 -8.56
CA ALA A 96 -42.65 -45.37 -9.19
C ALA A 96 -42.50 -44.20 -8.18
N VAL A 97 -42.60 -44.46 -6.87
CA VAL A 97 -42.59 -43.42 -5.82
C VAL A 97 -41.20 -42.81 -5.61
N ASN A 98 -40.12 -43.60 -5.71
CA ASN A 98 -38.75 -43.16 -5.39
C ASN A 98 -37.92 -42.74 -6.62
N ILE A 99 -38.57 -42.48 -7.76
CA ILE A 99 -37.89 -42.18 -9.03
C ILE A 99 -36.92 -40.98 -8.90
N ASP A 100 -37.27 -39.96 -8.12
CA ASP A 100 -36.45 -38.77 -7.91
C ASP A 100 -35.10 -39.08 -7.22
N GLN A 101 -35.10 -40.05 -6.29
CA GLN A 101 -33.88 -40.52 -5.63
C GLN A 101 -32.97 -41.29 -6.60
N TYR A 102 -33.56 -42.10 -7.49
CA TYR A 102 -32.81 -42.80 -8.53
C TYR A 102 -32.27 -41.83 -9.59
N ALA A 103 -33.02 -40.78 -9.94
CA ALA A 103 -32.58 -39.72 -10.85
C ALA A 103 -31.31 -39.03 -10.32
N ALA A 104 -31.27 -38.66 -9.04
CA ALA A 104 -30.08 -38.10 -8.40
C ALA A 104 -28.86 -39.03 -8.48
N LEU A 105 -29.05 -40.35 -8.35
CA LEU A 105 -27.97 -41.33 -8.51
C LEU A 105 -27.45 -41.41 -9.96
N VAL A 106 -28.33 -41.34 -10.97
CA VAL A 106 -27.93 -41.31 -12.38
C VAL A 106 -27.16 -40.02 -12.70
N ILE A 107 -27.59 -38.87 -12.16
CA ILE A 107 -26.90 -37.57 -12.31
C ILE A 107 -25.47 -37.65 -11.70
N ASP A 108 -25.29 -38.19 -10.50
CA ASP A 108 -23.95 -38.40 -9.91
C ASP A 108 -23.04 -39.24 -10.83
N LYS A 109 -23.56 -40.32 -11.43
CA LYS A 109 -22.76 -41.13 -12.36
C LYS A 109 -22.47 -40.40 -13.66
N TYR A 110 -23.42 -39.67 -14.23
CA TYR A 110 -23.21 -38.85 -15.43
C TYR A 110 -22.13 -37.78 -15.22
N ILE A 111 -22.20 -37.01 -14.13
CA ILE A 111 -21.20 -35.98 -13.80
C ILE A 111 -19.81 -36.61 -13.65
N ARG A 112 -19.70 -37.79 -13.03
CA ARG A 112 -18.42 -38.52 -12.96
C ARG A 112 -17.92 -38.99 -14.32
N ARG A 113 -18.80 -39.42 -15.25
CA ARG A 113 -18.40 -39.74 -16.64
C ARG A 113 -17.90 -38.50 -17.37
N LYS A 114 -18.60 -37.36 -17.24
CA LYS A 114 -18.20 -36.07 -17.81
C LYS A 114 -16.87 -35.56 -17.24
N LEU A 115 -16.61 -35.75 -15.95
CA LEU A 115 -15.32 -35.45 -15.33
C LEU A 115 -14.18 -36.31 -15.90
N ILE A 116 -14.41 -37.61 -16.12
CA ILE A 116 -13.44 -38.50 -16.76
C ILE A 116 -13.19 -38.07 -18.22
N GLN A 117 -14.24 -37.70 -18.96
CA GLN A 117 -14.11 -37.17 -20.33
C GLN A 117 -13.26 -35.90 -20.36
N ALA A 118 -13.59 -34.90 -19.52
CA ALA A 118 -12.81 -33.67 -19.42
C ALA A 118 -11.36 -33.92 -18.98
N GLY A 119 -11.14 -34.87 -18.06
CA GLY A 119 -9.81 -35.30 -17.64
C GLY A 119 -8.97 -35.90 -18.78
N ASN A 120 -9.58 -36.72 -19.65
CA ASN A 120 -8.92 -37.25 -20.84
C ASN A 120 -8.62 -36.13 -21.86
N GLU A 121 -9.55 -35.21 -22.09
CA GLU A 121 -9.34 -34.07 -22.99
C GLU A 121 -8.22 -33.13 -22.48
N ILE A 122 -8.11 -32.92 -21.17
CA ILE A 122 -7.02 -32.15 -20.53
C ILE A 122 -5.69 -32.93 -20.61
N PHE A 123 -5.73 -34.25 -20.46
CA PHE A 123 -4.56 -35.12 -20.65
C PHE A 123 -4.03 -35.04 -22.08
N ASP A 124 -4.91 -35.11 -23.08
CA ASP A 124 -4.55 -34.98 -24.50
C ASP A 124 -3.99 -33.58 -24.83
N LEU A 125 -4.57 -32.52 -24.27
CA LEU A 125 -4.04 -31.15 -24.35
C LEU A 125 -2.61 -31.05 -23.79
N GLY A 126 -2.28 -31.82 -22.75
CA GLY A 126 -0.94 -31.87 -22.15
C GLY A 126 0.17 -32.39 -23.08
N PHE A 127 -0.17 -33.12 -24.14
CA PHE A 127 0.79 -33.57 -25.16
C PHE A 127 0.96 -32.59 -26.32
N GLN A 128 0.15 -31.53 -26.40
CA GLN A 128 0.18 -30.58 -27.52
C GLN A 128 1.28 -29.51 -27.30
N THR A 129 2.50 -29.84 -27.72
CA THR A 129 3.66 -28.93 -27.62
C THR A 129 3.68 -27.79 -28.65
N ALA A 130 2.70 -27.75 -29.57
CA ALA A 130 2.59 -26.73 -30.61
C ALA A 130 1.88 -25.44 -30.16
N THR A 131 1.17 -25.47 -29.01
CA THR A 131 0.39 -24.36 -28.46
C THR A 131 1.06 -23.76 -27.23
N GLU A 132 0.84 -22.46 -26.99
CA GLU A 132 1.40 -21.79 -25.81
C GLU A 132 0.79 -22.34 -24.51
N LEU A 133 1.65 -22.61 -23.51
CA LEU A 133 1.21 -23.18 -22.22
C LEU A 133 0.08 -22.39 -21.55
N LYS A 134 0.06 -21.07 -21.69
CA LYS A 134 -1.01 -20.22 -21.13
C LYS A 134 -2.38 -20.57 -21.74
N THR A 135 -2.46 -20.73 -23.06
CA THR A 135 -3.75 -21.05 -23.71
C THR A 135 -4.22 -22.46 -23.40
N ILE A 136 -3.29 -23.40 -23.16
CA ILE A 136 -3.59 -24.75 -22.68
C ILE A 136 -4.19 -24.71 -21.27
N LEU A 137 -3.62 -23.92 -20.36
CA LEU A 137 -4.14 -23.73 -19.00
C LEU A 137 -5.53 -23.07 -19.01
N ASP A 138 -5.71 -22.00 -19.79
CA ASP A 138 -7.00 -21.31 -19.94
C ASP A 138 -8.09 -22.28 -20.47
N GLN A 139 -7.76 -23.16 -21.44
CA GLN A 139 -8.68 -24.17 -21.97
C GLN A 139 -8.99 -25.28 -20.95
N ALA A 140 -8.01 -25.71 -20.14
CA ALA A 140 -8.23 -26.69 -19.09
C ALA A 140 -9.15 -26.14 -17.99
N GLU A 141 -8.96 -24.88 -17.59
CA GLU A 141 -9.82 -24.20 -16.62
C GLU A 141 -11.26 -24.09 -17.14
N GLN A 142 -11.46 -23.66 -18.39
CA GLN A 142 -12.79 -23.60 -19.02
C GLN A 142 -13.50 -24.97 -19.03
N LYS A 143 -12.79 -26.06 -19.35
CA LYS A 143 -13.35 -27.42 -19.35
C LYS A 143 -13.79 -27.88 -17.95
N ILE A 144 -13.03 -27.60 -16.90
CA ILE A 144 -13.40 -27.90 -15.52
C ILE A 144 -14.56 -27.02 -15.04
N PHE A 145 -14.56 -25.74 -15.42
CA PHE A 145 -15.59 -24.78 -15.02
C PHE A 145 -16.97 -25.12 -15.61
N ALA A 146 -17.01 -25.55 -16.88
CA ALA A 146 -18.25 -25.98 -17.55
C ALA A 146 -18.97 -27.12 -16.79
N LEU A 147 -18.22 -28.08 -16.22
CA LEU A 147 -18.79 -29.16 -15.40
C LEU A 147 -19.47 -28.67 -14.12
N THR A 148 -19.10 -27.49 -13.64
CA THR A 148 -19.69 -26.90 -12.43
C THR A 148 -20.99 -26.14 -12.74
N GLN A 149 -21.14 -25.62 -13.96
CA GLN A 149 -22.35 -24.93 -14.42
C GLN A 149 -23.49 -25.88 -14.83
N ASP A 150 -23.17 -27.14 -15.20
CA ASP A 150 -24.16 -28.14 -15.63
C ASP A 150 -25.05 -28.69 -14.48
N LYS A 151 -24.90 -28.16 -13.26
CA LYS A 151 -25.88 -28.38 -12.19
C LYS A 151 -27.13 -27.54 -12.47
N PRO A 152 -28.35 -28.12 -12.41
CA PRO A 152 -29.57 -27.34 -12.56
C PRO A 152 -29.59 -26.21 -11.54
N GLN A 153 -29.71 -24.99 -12.05
CA GLN A 153 -29.87 -23.76 -11.28
C GLN A 153 -31.20 -23.88 -10.51
N GLN A 154 -31.21 -23.60 -9.20
CA GLN A 154 -32.43 -23.74 -8.39
C GLN A 154 -33.58 -22.91 -9.00
N ASP A 155 -34.78 -23.50 -8.97
CA ASP A 155 -35.96 -22.95 -9.63
C ASP A 155 -36.36 -21.54 -9.14
N LEU A 156 -37.15 -20.86 -9.98
CA LEU A 156 -37.70 -19.55 -9.69
C LEU A 156 -38.70 -19.63 -8.53
N VAL A 157 -38.25 -19.26 -7.32
CA VAL A 157 -39.08 -19.22 -6.11
C VAL A 157 -40.22 -18.18 -6.26
N PRO A 158 -41.49 -18.53 -5.97
CA PRO A 158 -42.60 -17.57 -5.99
C PRO A 158 -42.38 -16.42 -5.01
N ILE A 159 -42.61 -15.18 -5.47
CA ILE A 159 -42.34 -13.98 -4.67
C ILE A 159 -43.13 -13.93 -3.34
N SER A 160 -44.29 -14.62 -3.27
CA SER A 160 -45.09 -14.77 -2.05
C SER A 160 -44.37 -15.54 -0.95
N GLU A 161 -43.58 -16.57 -1.30
CA GLU A 161 -42.81 -17.35 -0.34
C GLU A 161 -41.58 -16.56 0.13
N THR A 162 -40.90 -15.91 -0.80
CA THR A 162 -39.80 -14.99 -0.48
C THR A 162 -40.25 -13.86 0.45
N LEU A 163 -41.44 -13.28 0.20
CA LEU A 163 -41.99 -12.22 1.04
C LEU A 163 -42.19 -12.66 2.49
N ILE A 164 -42.74 -13.85 2.74
CA ILE A 164 -42.93 -14.38 4.09
C ILE A 164 -41.58 -14.50 4.82
N ASN A 165 -40.59 -15.11 4.17
CA ASN A 165 -39.24 -15.27 4.75
C ASN A 165 -38.59 -13.91 5.02
N THR A 166 -38.66 -12.96 4.08
CA THR A 166 -38.10 -11.61 4.28
C THR A 166 -38.80 -10.82 5.37
N PHE A 167 -40.10 -11.04 5.59
CA PHE A 167 -40.84 -10.34 6.64
C PHE A 167 -40.46 -10.85 8.03
N GLN A 168 -40.29 -12.17 8.18
CA GLN A 168 -39.76 -12.79 9.40
C GLN A 168 -38.34 -12.29 9.71
N GLU A 169 -37.45 -12.26 8.70
CA GLU A 169 -36.11 -11.67 8.87
C GLU A 169 -36.15 -10.18 9.27
N ILE A 170 -37.17 -9.41 8.87
CA ILE A 170 -37.32 -8.00 9.25
C ILE A 170 -37.83 -7.86 10.69
N GLU A 171 -38.76 -8.72 11.14
CA GLU A 171 -39.19 -8.75 12.54
C GLU A 171 -38.03 -9.12 13.48
N ASP A 172 -37.29 -10.18 13.18
CA ASP A 172 -36.10 -10.62 13.94
C ASP A 172 -35.03 -9.50 14.06
N ARG A 173 -34.85 -8.69 13.01
CA ARG A 173 -33.93 -7.53 13.00
C ARG A 173 -34.44 -6.36 13.85
N ASN A 174 -35.76 -6.22 14.00
CA ASN A 174 -36.38 -5.08 14.69
C ASN A 174 -36.50 -5.30 16.21
N GLU A 175 -36.55 -6.56 16.67
CA GLU A 175 -36.55 -6.89 18.12
C GLU A 175 -35.19 -6.67 18.81
N GLY A 176 -34.13 -6.36 18.05
CA GLY A 176 -32.84 -5.89 18.60
C GLY A 176 -31.98 -6.99 19.26
N ILE A 177 -32.29 -8.26 19.02
CA ILE A 177 -31.65 -9.41 19.70
C ILE A 177 -30.23 -9.69 19.16
N ALA A 178 -29.89 -9.22 17.96
CA ALA A 178 -28.52 -9.27 17.42
C ALA A 178 -28.23 -8.11 16.44
N LEU A 179 -26.95 -7.73 16.34
CA LEU A 179 -26.44 -7.13 15.10
C LEU A 179 -26.53 -8.22 14.02
N PRO A 180 -27.24 -8.00 12.88
CA PRO A 180 -27.55 -9.08 11.95
C PRO A 180 -26.30 -9.67 11.24
N GLY A 181 -25.20 -8.91 11.18
CA GLY A 181 -23.94 -9.35 10.61
C GLY A 181 -22.87 -9.72 11.63
N LEU A 182 -21.81 -10.39 11.16
CA LEU A 182 -20.58 -10.59 11.92
C LEU A 182 -19.95 -9.23 12.27
N ALA A 183 -19.87 -8.90 13.56
CA ALA A 183 -19.27 -7.65 14.01
C ALA A 183 -17.77 -7.60 13.67
N CYS A 184 -17.32 -6.50 13.06
CA CYS A 184 -15.92 -6.29 12.70
C CYS A 184 -15.08 -5.71 13.85
N GLY A 185 -15.72 -5.24 14.93
CA GLY A 185 -15.08 -4.67 16.11
C GLY A 185 -14.80 -3.17 16.02
N PHE A 186 -15.32 -2.50 14.98
CA PHE A 186 -15.22 -1.05 14.81
C PHE A 186 -16.61 -0.45 14.99
N TYR A 187 -16.89 0.12 16.17
CA TYR A 187 -18.22 0.59 16.56
C TYR A 187 -18.92 1.44 15.48
N ASP A 188 -18.25 2.44 14.93
CA ASP A 188 -18.83 3.32 13.89
C ASP A 188 -19.16 2.56 12.60
N LEU A 189 -18.34 1.57 12.21
CA LEU A 189 -18.56 0.78 11.00
C LEU A 189 -19.66 -0.25 11.21
N ASP A 190 -19.63 -0.97 12.33
CA ASP A 190 -20.66 -1.94 12.73
C ASP A 190 -22.04 -1.26 12.90
N ALA A 191 -22.09 -0.02 13.40
CA ALA A 191 -23.31 0.78 13.47
C ALA A 191 -23.81 1.27 12.09
N MET A 192 -22.90 1.50 11.14
CA MET A 192 -23.25 1.90 9.77
C MET A 192 -23.68 0.72 8.87
N THR A 193 -23.15 -0.48 9.10
CA THR A 193 -23.44 -1.68 8.27
C THR A 193 -24.37 -2.69 8.92
N GLY A 194 -24.60 -2.61 10.24
CA GLY A 194 -25.27 -3.66 11.01
C GLY A 194 -24.40 -4.91 11.20
N GLY A 195 -23.07 -4.77 11.10
CA GLY A 195 -22.11 -5.87 10.96
C GLY A 195 -22.01 -6.38 9.51
N PHE A 196 -21.15 -7.39 9.28
CA PHE A 196 -20.97 -8.01 7.97
C PHE A 196 -21.99 -9.14 7.71
N GLN A 197 -22.90 -8.93 6.77
CA GLN A 197 -23.95 -9.91 6.46
C GLN A 197 -23.39 -11.17 5.79
N ARG A 198 -24.06 -12.30 6.01
CA ARG A 198 -23.75 -13.55 5.28
C ARG A 198 -24.25 -13.43 3.84
N SER A 199 -23.50 -14.00 2.90
CA SER A 199 -23.73 -13.92 1.45
C SER A 199 -23.37 -12.59 0.76
N ASP A 200 -22.99 -11.54 1.49
CA ASP A 200 -22.48 -10.29 0.89
C ASP A 200 -21.04 -10.45 0.38
N LEU A 201 -20.80 -9.95 -0.85
CA LEU A 201 -19.43 -9.76 -1.37
C LEU A 201 -18.88 -8.41 -0.92
N ILE A 202 -18.22 -8.38 0.24
CA ILE A 202 -17.66 -7.16 0.83
C ILE A 202 -16.33 -6.81 0.16
N ILE A 203 -16.39 -5.99 -0.90
CA ILE A 203 -15.20 -5.51 -1.61
C ILE A 203 -14.63 -4.28 -0.90
N VAL A 204 -13.53 -4.45 -0.17
CA VAL A 204 -12.75 -3.33 0.40
C VAL A 204 -11.90 -2.68 -0.71
N ALA A 205 -12.56 -1.92 -1.59
CA ALA A 205 -11.93 -1.22 -2.70
C ALA A 205 -11.33 0.12 -2.27
N GLY A 206 -10.05 0.11 -1.89
CA GLY A 206 -9.25 1.32 -1.88
C GLY A 206 -8.80 1.69 -3.30
N ARG A 207 -8.81 2.99 -3.66
CA ARG A 207 -7.97 3.44 -4.79
C ARG A 207 -6.51 3.02 -4.52
N PRO A 208 -5.70 2.73 -5.56
CA PRO A 208 -4.26 2.73 -5.39
C PRO A 208 -3.85 4.01 -4.66
N SER A 209 -3.18 3.83 -3.52
CA SER A 209 -2.82 4.88 -2.56
C SER A 209 -3.89 5.37 -1.57
N MET A 210 -4.79 4.48 -1.14
CA MET A 210 -5.30 4.51 0.23
C MET A 210 -4.28 4.00 1.26
N GLY A 211 -3.19 3.35 0.82
CA GLY A 211 -1.93 3.18 1.55
C GLY A 211 -0.88 4.19 1.06
N LYS A 212 -0.19 4.87 1.98
CA LYS A 212 0.61 6.06 1.66
C LYS A 212 2.08 5.69 1.47
N CYS A 213 2.54 5.61 0.22
CA CYS A 213 3.87 5.09 -0.06
C CYS A 213 4.91 6.21 -0.25
N ALA A 214 6.02 6.08 0.46
CA ALA A 214 7.24 6.87 0.36
C ALA A 214 8.42 5.95 0.00
N ALA A 215 9.53 6.50 -0.48
CA ALA A 215 10.69 5.70 -0.88
C ALA A 215 11.33 4.97 0.33
N TYR A 216 11.86 3.76 0.10
CA TYR A 216 12.37 2.87 1.15
C TYR A 216 13.56 3.44 1.96
N ASP A 217 14.29 4.39 1.38
CA ASP A 217 15.43 5.10 1.95
C ASP A 217 15.04 6.31 2.80
N THR A 218 13.78 6.77 2.72
CA THR A 218 13.26 7.90 3.52
C THR A 218 13.55 7.67 5.00
N LEU A 219 14.17 8.64 5.69
CA LEU A 219 14.45 8.51 7.11
C LEU A 219 13.26 8.97 7.96
N VAL A 220 13.13 8.28 9.08
CA VAL A 220 12.07 8.45 10.07
C VAL A 220 12.72 8.80 11.39
N LEU A 221 12.20 9.86 12.03
CA LEU A 221 12.60 10.27 13.37
C LEU A 221 11.88 9.43 14.43
N GLN A 222 12.64 8.62 15.17
CA GLN A 222 12.18 7.88 16.33
C GLN A 222 12.05 8.76 17.57
N LYS A 223 11.31 8.25 18.56
CA LYS A 223 11.16 8.82 19.92
C LYS A 223 12.47 9.01 20.69
N ASP A 224 13.48 8.16 20.45
CA ASP A 224 14.81 8.28 21.07
C ASP A 224 15.70 9.32 20.35
N GLY A 225 15.14 10.04 19.38
CA GLY A 225 15.85 10.99 18.53
C GLY A 225 16.60 10.35 17.36
N SER A 226 16.73 9.03 17.28
CA SER A 226 17.46 8.40 16.17
C SER A 226 16.73 8.53 14.82
N LEU A 227 17.50 8.41 13.74
CA LEU A 227 17.00 8.34 12.37
C LEU A 227 17.17 6.89 11.87
N ILE A 228 16.11 6.32 11.30
CA ILE A 228 16.13 4.99 10.63
C ILE A 228 15.45 5.07 9.27
N THR A 229 15.87 4.24 8.32
CA THR A 229 15.21 4.14 7.00
C THR A 229 13.87 3.41 7.09
N LEU A 230 12.93 3.70 6.18
CA LEU A 230 11.69 2.92 6.05
C LEU A 230 11.95 1.43 5.76
N ALA A 231 13.06 1.09 5.09
CA ALA A 231 13.51 -0.29 4.92
C ALA A 231 13.83 -0.98 6.27
N GLU A 232 14.54 -0.29 7.18
CA GLU A 232 14.80 -0.81 8.52
C GLU A 232 13.53 -0.86 9.39
N VAL A 233 12.64 0.14 9.26
CA VAL A 233 11.30 0.11 9.89
C VAL A 233 10.57 -1.18 9.50
N TYR A 234 10.51 -1.47 8.20
CA TYR A 234 9.86 -2.67 7.66
C TYR A 234 10.54 -3.97 8.11
N GLN A 235 11.87 -4.04 8.15
CA GLN A 235 12.59 -5.23 8.60
C GLN A 235 12.40 -5.50 10.10
N ARG A 236 12.35 -4.46 10.93
CA ARG A 236 12.24 -4.60 12.39
C ARG A 236 10.81 -4.90 12.85
N GLN A 237 9.78 -4.55 12.06
CA GLN A 237 8.35 -4.71 12.36
C GLN A 237 7.89 -4.05 13.69
N GLU A 238 8.74 -3.27 14.34
CA GLU A 238 8.43 -2.54 15.57
C GLU A 238 9.14 -1.19 15.57
N THR A 239 8.36 -0.11 15.42
CA THR A 239 8.84 1.27 15.54
C THR A 239 7.72 2.18 16.06
N GLU A 240 8.07 3.20 16.84
CA GLU A 240 7.18 4.29 17.21
C GLU A 240 7.39 5.48 16.25
N LEU A 241 6.35 5.82 15.46
CA LEU A 241 6.38 6.89 14.47
C LEU A 241 5.81 8.20 15.02
N LEU A 242 6.34 9.32 14.53
CA LEU A 242 5.77 10.64 14.76
C LEU A 242 4.69 10.95 13.72
N THR A 243 3.45 11.20 14.15
CA THR A 243 2.33 11.57 13.26
C THR A 243 1.66 12.88 13.69
N LEU A 244 1.03 13.58 12.75
CA LEU A 244 0.33 14.84 13.00
C LEU A 244 -1.12 14.54 13.43
N GLY A 245 -1.45 14.79 14.69
CA GLY A 245 -2.79 14.59 15.23
C GLY A 245 -3.80 15.63 14.71
N LYS A 246 -5.10 15.35 14.86
CA LYS A 246 -6.21 16.27 14.52
C LYS A 246 -6.13 17.64 15.23
N ASN A 247 -5.36 17.72 16.31
CA ASN A 247 -5.07 18.92 17.10
C ASN A 247 -3.87 19.75 16.57
N TRP A 248 -3.35 19.42 15.38
CA TRP A 248 -2.16 20.04 14.78
C TRP A 248 -0.87 19.93 15.61
N LYS A 249 -0.81 18.96 16.53
CA LYS A 249 0.39 18.62 17.31
C LYS A 249 0.92 17.26 16.86
N PHE A 250 2.23 17.10 16.95
CA PHE A 250 2.84 15.80 16.77
C PHE A 250 2.55 14.89 17.96
N GLN A 251 2.21 13.65 17.68
CA GLN A 251 1.98 12.59 18.64
C GLN A 251 2.69 11.31 18.18
N ILE A 252 3.00 10.42 19.13
CA ILE A 252 3.65 9.15 18.83
C ILE A 252 2.57 8.10 18.55
N THR A 253 2.77 7.26 17.55
CA THR A 253 1.82 6.21 17.15
C THR A 253 2.57 5.00 16.60
N LYS A 254 2.09 3.79 16.90
CA LYS A 254 2.64 2.54 16.32
C LYS A 254 1.93 2.23 14.99
N PRO A 255 2.65 1.84 13.92
CA PRO A 255 2.03 1.35 12.69
C PRO A 255 1.15 0.12 12.97
N SER A 256 0.00 0.03 12.29
CA SER A 256 -0.89 -1.12 12.38
C SER A 256 -0.44 -2.30 11.51
N ALA A 257 0.32 -2.03 10.45
CA ALA A 257 0.88 -3.01 9.53
C ALA A 257 2.08 -2.40 8.78
N PHE A 258 2.95 -3.27 8.27
CA PHE A 258 4.07 -2.92 7.41
C PHE A 258 3.91 -3.70 6.10
N ILE A 259 3.79 -3.00 4.97
CA ILE A 259 3.45 -3.59 3.67
C ILE A 259 4.49 -3.15 2.65
N ASP A 260 5.10 -4.11 1.96
CA ASP A 260 5.89 -3.85 0.76
C ASP A 260 4.93 -3.65 -0.42
N ASP A 261 4.97 -2.46 -1.01
CA ASP A 261 4.13 -2.05 -2.14
C ASP A 261 4.84 -2.23 -3.50
N GLY A 262 6.05 -2.82 -3.49
CA GLY A 262 6.84 -3.15 -4.67
C GLY A 262 7.47 -1.94 -5.37
N ILE A 263 8.01 -2.18 -6.57
CA ILE A 263 8.74 -1.18 -7.36
C ILE A 263 7.73 -0.26 -8.08
N LYS A 264 7.73 1.03 -7.74
CA LYS A 264 6.85 2.05 -8.32
C LYS A 264 7.60 3.33 -8.67
N PRO A 265 7.16 4.11 -9.67
CA PRO A 265 7.74 5.42 -9.97
C PRO A 265 7.50 6.39 -8.81
N VAL A 266 8.59 6.93 -8.26
CA VAL A 266 8.58 7.98 -7.24
C VAL A 266 8.99 9.33 -7.83
N PHE A 267 8.46 10.39 -7.23
CA PHE A 267 8.63 11.78 -7.66
C PHE A 267 9.23 12.59 -6.51
N ARG A 268 10.31 13.32 -6.81
CA ARG A 268 10.98 14.20 -5.86
C ARG A 268 10.25 15.55 -5.77
N VAL A 269 9.68 15.84 -4.60
CA VAL A 269 8.98 17.11 -4.30
C VAL A 269 9.90 18.00 -3.47
N THR A 270 10.47 19.04 -4.08
CA THR A 270 11.40 19.98 -3.40
C THR A 270 10.72 21.31 -3.09
N THR A 271 10.80 21.73 -1.83
CA THR A 271 10.32 23.05 -1.35
C THR A 271 11.33 24.16 -1.63
N LYS A 272 10.86 25.42 -1.61
CA LYS A 272 11.75 26.60 -1.71
C LYS A 272 12.81 26.67 -0.59
N SER A 273 12.58 26.07 0.58
CA SER A 273 13.59 26.00 1.65
C SER A 273 14.62 24.87 1.44
N GLY A 274 14.65 24.23 0.27
CA GLY A 274 15.55 23.14 -0.06
C GLY A 274 15.20 21.79 0.56
N ARG A 275 14.15 21.67 1.40
CA ARG A 275 13.63 20.39 1.92
C ARG A 275 12.95 19.60 0.81
N PHE A 276 13.02 18.27 0.80
CA PHE A 276 12.36 17.46 -0.21
C PHE A 276 12.00 16.04 0.24
N VAL A 277 10.92 15.47 -0.30
CA VAL A 277 10.54 14.05 -0.11
C VAL A 277 10.41 13.35 -1.46
N GLU A 278 10.57 12.03 -1.47
CA GLU A 278 10.30 11.18 -2.64
C GLU A 278 9.09 10.29 -2.38
N THR A 279 8.04 10.47 -3.19
CA THR A 279 6.73 9.85 -2.98
C THR A 279 6.11 9.36 -4.27
N THR A 280 5.12 8.47 -4.18
CA THR A 280 4.27 8.14 -5.33
C THR A 280 3.42 9.35 -5.76
N ILE A 281 3.02 9.40 -7.05
CA ILE A 281 2.26 10.52 -7.65
C ILE A 281 0.92 10.83 -6.94
N THR A 282 0.43 9.90 -6.15
CA THR A 282 -0.84 9.92 -5.43
C THR A 282 -0.70 10.38 -3.98
N HIS A 283 0.51 10.55 -3.48
CA HIS A 283 0.77 10.86 -2.08
C HIS A 283 0.13 12.20 -1.66
N PRO A 284 -0.64 12.25 -0.55
CA PRO A 284 -1.32 13.46 -0.12
C PRO A 284 -0.37 14.43 0.61
N PHE A 285 -0.27 15.66 0.10
CA PHE A 285 0.38 16.77 0.78
C PHE A 285 -0.68 17.69 1.38
N LEU A 286 -0.40 18.20 2.58
CA LEU A 286 -1.26 19.17 3.24
C LEU A 286 -0.99 20.56 2.67
N THR A 287 -1.96 21.12 1.94
CA THR A 287 -1.91 22.48 1.39
C THR A 287 -2.73 23.45 2.26
N VAL A 288 -2.73 24.74 1.90
CA VAL A 288 -3.59 25.75 2.54
C VAL A 288 -5.09 25.38 2.45
N ASP A 289 -5.51 24.74 1.36
CA ASP A 289 -6.90 24.32 1.13
C ASP A 289 -7.18 22.89 1.65
N GLY A 290 -6.27 22.33 2.46
CA GLY A 290 -6.34 20.95 2.95
C GLY A 290 -5.52 19.95 2.13
N TRP A 291 -5.79 18.65 2.30
CA TRP A 291 -5.00 17.57 1.73
C TRP A 291 -5.25 17.40 0.22
N LYS A 292 -4.19 17.49 -0.60
CA LYS A 292 -4.22 17.27 -2.05
C LYS A 292 -3.16 16.22 -2.45
N PRO A 293 -3.48 15.24 -3.32
CA PRO A 293 -2.50 14.30 -3.84
C PRO A 293 -1.51 15.03 -4.77
N LEU A 294 -0.27 14.55 -4.85
CA LEU A 294 0.80 15.13 -5.68
C LEU A 294 0.38 15.34 -7.15
N ALA A 295 -0.42 14.44 -7.72
CA ALA A 295 -1.01 14.55 -9.06
C ALA A 295 -1.84 15.82 -9.31
N LYS A 296 -2.27 16.51 -8.24
CA LYS A 296 -3.04 17.76 -8.30
C LYS A 296 -2.24 18.99 -7.86
N LEU A 297 -1.00 18.83 -7.40
CA LEU A 297 -0.16 19.95 -6.98
C LEU A 297 0.52 20.61 -8.18
N GLN A 298 0.73 21.92 -8.09
CA GLN A 298 1.51 22.67 -9.09
C GLN A 298 2.78 23.27 -8.49
N VAL A 299 3.80 23.46 -9.32
CA VAL A 299 5.07 24.08 -8.90
C VAL A 299 4.80 25.52 -8.44
N GLY A 300 5.14 25.82 -7.19
CA GLY A 300 4.86 27.11 -6.54
C GLY A 300 3.69 27.06 -5.54
N GLU A 301 2.92 25.98 -5.49
CA GLU A 301 1.87 25.78 -4.49
C GLU A 301 2.46 25.60 -3.07
N LYS A 302 1.74 26.08 -2.06
CA LYS A 302 2.20 26.04 -0.66
C LYS A 302 1.80 24.72 0.01
N ILE A 303 2.79 23.89 0.30
CA ILE A 303 2.64 22.69 1.15
C ILE A 303 3.09 22.98 2.60
N ALA A 304 2.48 22.30 3.55
CA ALA A 304 2.84 22.35 4.96
C ALA A 304 4.16 21.60 5.21
N VAL A 305 4.94 22.13 6.14
CA VAL A 305 6.27 21.61 6.53
C VAL A 305 6.37 21.71 8.06
N PRO A 306 6.94 20.71 8.76
CA PRO A 306 7.18 20.81 10.20
C PRO A 306 8.01 22.05 10.57
N ARG A 307 7.57 22.76 11.61
CA ARG A 307 8.28 23.91 12.21
C ARG A 307 9.02 23.58 13.51
N ARG A 308 8.63 22.48 14.17
CA ARG A 308 9.17 22.00 15.45
C ARG A 308 9.28 20.48 15.38
N LEU A 309 10.44 19.92 15.71
CA LEU A 309 10.67 18.49 15.94
C LEU A 309 11.35 18.31 17.31
N ASP A 310 10.64 18.63 18.38
CA ASP A 310 11.12 18.69 19.76
C ASP A 310 11.30 17.29 20.37
N ILE A 311 12.18 16.51 19.73
CA ILE A 311 12.57 15.14 20.11
C ILE A 311 14.08 15.10 20.22
N PHE A 312 14.55 14.87 21.43
CA PHE A 312 15.96 14.69 21.78
C PHE A 312 16.11 13.30 22.40
N GLY A 313 17.30 12.72 22.30
CA GLY A 313 17.60 11.49 23.02
C GLY A 313 18.17 11.79 24.41
N ASN A 314 18.83 10.79 25.00
CA ASN A 314 19.39 10.85 26.34
C ASN A 314 20.91 10.62 26.36
N GLU A 315 21.55 10.51 25.19
CA GLU A 315 23.00 10.24 25.11
C GLU A 315 23.80 11.49 25.48
N THR A 316 24.94 11.27 26.14
CA THR A 316 25.89 12.33 26.49
C THR A 316 27.29 11.96 26.01
N ILE A 317 28.01 12.93 25.45
CA ILE A 317 29.36 12.74 24.89
C ILE A 317 30.21 13.92 25.36
N PRO A 318 31.44 13.71 25.86
CA PRO A 318 32.29 14.82 26.27
C PRO A 318 32.75 15.65 25.06
N GLU A 319 32.83 16.97 25.23
CA GLU A 319 33.08 17.92 24.12
C GLU A 319 34.36 17.63 23.33
N ASN A 320 35.39 17.05 23.98
CA ASN A 320 36.64 16.66 23.34
C ASN A 320 36.49 15.54 22.28
N GLN A 321 35.35 14.84 22.25
CA GLN A 321 35.02 13.82 21.25
C GLN A 321 34.13 14.33 20.11
N PHE A 322 33.67 15.60 20.15
CA PHE A 322 32.80 16.14 19.08
C PHE A 322 33.44 16.09 17.69
N ALA A 323 34.76 16.23 17.60
CA ALA A 323 35.50 16.07 16.34
C ALA A 323 35.31 14.68 15.71
N SER A 324 35.28 13.61 16.51
CA SER A 324 35.05 12.23 16.02
C SER A 324 33.60 11.91 15.67
N LEU A 325 32.65 12.82 15.94
CA LEU A 325 31.26 12.67 15.52
C LEU A 325 31.02 13.17 14.08
N ILE A 326 32.01 13.83 13.50
CA ILE A 326 32.05 14.30 12.12
C ILE A 326 32.85 13.28 11.32
N ASP A 327 32.19 12.48 10.50
CA ASP A 327 32.86 11.60 9.56
C ASP A 327 33.38 12.45 8.39
N SER A 328 34.69 12.69 8.36
CA SER A 328 35.36 13.49 7.33
C SER A 328 35.39 12.81 5.95
N ASP A 329 35.26 11.49 5.92
CA ASP A 329 35.46 10.68 4.71
C ASP A 329 34.11 10.50 4.00
N ASN A 330 33.06 10.21 4.76
CA ASN A 330 31.68 10.10 4.27
C ASN A 330 30.90 11.43 4.29
N PHE A 331 31.49 12.51 4.81
CA PHE A 331 30.87 13.81 5.02
C PHE A 331 29.46 13.70 5.61
N CYS A 332 29.35 13.05 6.77
CA CYS A 332 28.10 12.91 7.51
C CYS A 332 28.32 12.92 9.03
N LEU A 333 27.24 13.19 9.77
CA LEU A 333 27.20 13.11 11.22
C LEU A 333 27.00 11.67 11.68
N SER A 334 27.75 11.26 12.70
CA SER A 334 27.61 9.95 13.37
C SER A 334 26.17 9.77 13.91
N PRO A 335 25.57 8.57 13.80
CA PRO A 335 24.19 8.32 14.25
C PRO A 335 23.91 8.70 15.71
N ILE A 336 24.92 8.65 16.58
CA ILE A 336 24.79 9.01 17.99
C ILE A 336 24.47 10.49 18.21
N VAL A 337 24.86 11.39 17.29
CA VAL A 337 24.53 12.82 17.33
C VAL A 337 23.02 13.04 17.42
N PHE A 338 22.23 12.23 16.72
CA PHE A 338 20.77 12.35 16.70
C PHE A 338 20.11 11.86 18.00
N LYS A 339 20.81 11.08 18.81
CA LYS A 339 20.39 10.58 20.13
C LYS A 339 20.89 11.43 21.30
N LEU A 340 21.61 12.52 21.04
CA LEU A 340 22.11 13.41 22.11
C LEU A 340 20.96 14.08 22.87
N GLU A 341 21.19 14.33 24.16
CA GLU A 341 20.35 15.22 24.95
C GLU A 341 20.36 16.66 24.40
N LYS A 342 19.34 17.45 24.73
CA LYS A 342 19.16 18.81 24.20
C LYS A 342 20.36 19.73 24.45
N SER A 343 20.96 19.67 25.63
CA SER A 343 22.16 20.43 26.02
C SER A 343 23.38 20.04 25.19
N GLN A 344 23.70 18.74 25.12
CA GLN A 344 24.81 18.24 24.31
C GLN A 344 24.63 18.50 22.82
N LEU A 345 23.41 18.39 22.31
CA LEU A 345 23.13 18.69 20.91
C LEU A 345 23.29 20.19 20.61
N ALA A 346 22.91 21.07 21.52
CA ALA A 346 23.16 22.51 21.40
C ALA A 346 24.68 22.80 21.37
N LEU A 347 25.45 22.20 22.28
CA LEU A 347 26.92 22.31 22.31
C LEU A 347 27.56 21.75 21.03
N PHE A 348 27.03 20.66 20.47
CA PHE A 348 27.51 20.09 19.22
C PHE A 348 27.20 20.95 17.99
N ILE A 349 25.99 21.52 17.89
CA ILE A 349 25.66 22.47 16.80
C ILE A 349 26.51 23.74 16.95
N ARG A 350 26.75 24.20 18.19
CA ARG A 350 27.67 25.29 18.51
C ARG A 350 29.09 24.98 18.03
N TYR A 351 29.60 23.78 18.27
CA TYR A 351 30.88 23.32 17.74
C TYR A 351 30.90 23.31 16.20
N LEU A 352 29.92 22.68 15.53
CA LEU A 352 29.81 22.65 14.08
C LEU A 352 29.83 24.05 13.45
N PHE A 353 28.98 24.94 13.94
CA PHE A 353 28.92 26.30 13.44
C PHE A 353 30.21 27.05 13.71
N SER A 354 31.00 26.74 14.75
CA SER A 354 32.31 27.38 14.98
C SER A 354 33.40 27.02 13.96
N LEU A 355 33.20 25.99 13.14
CA LEU A 355 34.14 25.55 12.10
C LEU A 355 33.89 26.26 10.76
N ASP A 356 32.72 26.04 10.15
CA ASP A 356 32.38 26.52 8.78
C ASP A 356 31.08 27.35 8.72
N GLY A 357 30.63 27.84 9.88
CA GLY A 357 29.57 28.85 9.95
C GLY A 357 29.99 30.21 9.38
N TRP A 358 29.02 31.07 9.17
CA TRP A 358 29.23 32.47 8.83
C TRP A 358 28.03 33.34 9.23
N VAL A 359 28.28 34.64 9.33
CA VAL A 359 27.28 35.66 9.62
C VAL A 359 27.37 36.74 8.56
N LYS A 360 26.23 37.25 8.11
CA LYS A 360 26.14 38.39 7.20
C LYS A 360 25.09 39.37 7.72
N ILE A 361 25.47 40.64 7.85
CA ILE A 361 24.56 41.74 8.18
C ILE A 361 24.40 42.59 6.92
N LEU A 362 23.15 42.89 6.54
CA LEU A 362 22.84 43.78 5.41
C LEU A 362 22.74 45.24 5.86
N GLU A 363 22.81 46.17 4.90
CA GLU A 363 22.59 47.60 5.14
C GLU A 363 21.17 47.89 5.70
N SER A 364 20.20 47.01 5.43
CA SER A 364 18.85 46.98 6.02
C SER A 364 18.84 46.63 7.52
N ARG A 365 20.00 46.33 8.13
CA ARG A 365 20.18 45.74 9.47
C ARG A 365 19.58 44.33 9.63
N GLU A 366 19.20 43.68 8.54
CA GLU A 366 18.82 42.26 8.55
C GLU A 366 20.05 41.38 8.75
N VAL A 367 19.90 40.38 9.61
CA VAL A 367 20.97 39.44 9.97
C VAL A 367 20.67 38.07 9.38
N TYR A 368 21.68 37.50 8.74
CA TYR A 368 21.66 36.15 8.19
C TYR A 368 22.78 35.34 8.84
N PHE A 369 22.42 34.17 9.36
CA PHE A 369 23.41 33.14 9.71
C PHE A 369 23.47 32.14 8.57
N GLY A 370 24.60 31.48 8.42
CA GLY A 370 24.69 30.32 7.55
C GLY A 370 25.80 29.38 7.91
N TYR A 371 25.82 28.27 7.18
CA TYR A 371 26.83 27.22 7.29
C TYR A 371 27.12 26.72 5.88
N SER A 372 28.40 26.60 5.52
CA SER A 372 28.84 26.27 4.16
C SER A 372 29.57 24.94 4.13
N VAL A 373 29.12 24.00 3.31
CA VAL A 373 29.75 22.67 3.23
C VAL A 373 29.64 22.07 1.82
N ALA A 374 30.57 21.20 1.46
CA ALA A 374 30.60 20.55 0.15
C ALA A 374 29.56 19.40 0.00
N SER A 375 29.06 18.86 1.12
CA SER A 375 28.17 17.68 1.14
C SER A 375 26.71 18.08 1.33
N GLU A 376 25.86 17.64 0.40
CA GLU A 376 24.41 17.80 0.50
C GLU A 376 23.83 17.03 1.70
N LYS A 377 24.38 15.83 1.98
CA LYS A 377 23.96 15.01 3.12
C LYS A 377 24.25 15.73 4.44
N PHE A 378 25.46 16.29 4.58
CA PHE A 378 25.87 16.99 5.78
C PHE A 378 24.99 18.21 6.08
N VAL A 379 24.79 19.09 5.09
CA VAL A 379 23.98 20.30 5.28
C VAL A 379 22.53 19.99 5.64
N ARG A 380 21.99 18.87 5.12
CA ARG A 380 20.64 18.38 5.45
C ARG A 380 20.55 17.82 6.86
N GLN A 381 21.55 17.05 7.28
CA GLN A 381 21.65 16.61 8.67
C GLN A 381 21.70 17.81 9.63
N VAL A 382 22.48 18.86 9.32
CA VAL A 382 22.49 20.12 10.10
C VAL A 382 21.13 20.82 10.07
N GLN A 383 20.45 20.90 8.93
CA GLN A 383 19.08 21.46 8.82
C GLN A 383 18.08 20.70 9.72
N HIS A 384 18.20 19.37 9.82
CA HIS A 384 17.37 18.55 10.69
C HIS A 384 17.65 18.81 12.18
N LEU A 385 18.92 18.90 12.58
CA LEU A 385 19.29 19.22 13.96
C LEU A 385 18.75 20.59 14.39
N LEU A 386 18.89 21.61 13.54
CA LEU A 386 18.34 22.96 13.78
C LEU A 386 16.81 22.96 13.93
N LEU A 387 16.09 22.12 13.17
CA LEU A 387 14.64 22.02 13.26
C LEU A 387 14.14 21.46 14.61
N ARG A 388 15.00 20.75 15.36
CA ARG A 388 14.69 20.32 16.74
C ARG A 388 14.66 21.47 17.73
N PHE A 389 15.46 22.51 17.48
CA PHE A 389 15.44 23.79 18.20
C PHE A 389 14.44 24.80 17.58
N GLU A 390 13.55 24.34 16.69
CA GLU A 390 12.61 25.19 15.95
C GLU A 390 13.27 26.29 15.09
N ILE A 391 14.50 26.03 14.64
CA ILE A 391 15.28 26.93 13.77
C ILE A 391 15.11 26.47 12.32
N ILE A 392 14.58 27.35 11.48
CA ILE A 392 14.31 27.08 10.07
C ILE A 392 15.52 27.53 9.23
N GLY A 393 16.35 26.57 8.80
CA GLY A 393 17.30 26.79 7.72
C GLY A 393 16.65 26.60 6.34
N ALA A 394 17.06 27.40 5.36
CA ALA A 394 16.88 27.14 3.93
C ALA A 394 18.21 26.63 3.34
N ILE A 395 18.17 25.66 2.42
CA ILE A 395 19.37 25.16 1.73
C ILE A 395 19.36 25.63 0.28
N GLU A 396 20.45 26.27 -0.12
CA GLU A 396 20.70 26.68 -1.50
C GLU A 396 22.01 26.07 -2.03
N LYS A 397 22.00 25.66 -3.30
CA LYS A 397 23.18 25.19 -4.02
C LYS A 397 23.82 26.39 -4.71
N VAL A 398 25.05 26.74 -4.34
CA VAL A 398 25.80 27.83 -4.94
C VAL A 398 26.88 27.26 -5.85
N GLU A 399 26.89 27.71 -7.10
CA GLU A 399 27.94 27.44 -8.07
C GLU A 399 28.92 28.62 -8.06
N GLU A 400 30.14 28.42 -7.56
CA GLU A 400 31.16 29.48 -7.59
C GLU A 400 31.47 29.89 -9.04
N GLY A 401 31.26 31.17 -9.35
CA GLY A 401 31.61 31.75 -10.65
C GLY A 401 33.12 31.64 -10.94
N LYS A 402 33.45 31.30 -12.19
CA LYS A 402 34.82 31.01 -12.70
C LYS A 402 35.94 31.78 -11.99
N SER A 403 36.65 31.10 -11.09
CA SER A 403 37.87 31.64 -10.49
C SER A 403 38.95 31.88 -11.56
N ARG A 404 39.63 33.03 -11.48
CA ARG A 404 40.68 33.53 -12.41
C ARG A 404 41.95 32.63 -12.53
N LYS A 405 41.95 31.41 -11.99
CA LYS A 405 43.01 30.40 -12.08
C LYS A 405 42.46 28.97 -12.14
N GLY A 406 41.74 28.63 -13.22
CA GLY A 406 41.73 27.28 -13.81
C GLY A 406 41.51 26.07 -12.91
N LYS A 407 40.76 26.18 -11.81
CA LYS A 407 40.34 25.04 -10.98
C LYS A 407 38.82 24.95 -10.94
N THR A 408 38.36 23.73 -11.17
CA THR A 408 36.98 23.21 -11.20
C THR A 408 36.00 23.89 -10.24
N ASN A 409 34.78 24.19 -10.74
CA ASN A 409 33.61 24.44 -9.89
C ASN A 409 33.52 23.33 -8.82
N LYS A 410 33.64 23.71 -7.54
CA LYS A 410 33.07 22.91 -6.46
C LYS A 410 31.67 23.47 -6.20
N ASN A 411 30.67 22.62 -6.32
CA ASN A 411 29.32 22.96 -5.86
C ASN A 411 29.38 23.03 -4.33
N LEU A 412 29.02 24.17 -3.75
CA LEU A 412 28.90 24.35 -2.31
C LEU A 412 27.43 24.44 -1.95
N TRP A 413 27.09 23.89 -0.79
CA TRP A 413 25.77 23.99 -0.21
C TRP A 413 25.80 24.97 0.95
N HIS A 414 24.95 25.98 0.86
CA HIS A 414 24.78 26.97 1.91
C HIS A 414 23.46 26.70 2.61
N LEU A 415 23.54 26.38 3.91
CA LEU A 415 22.40 26.56 4.80
C LEU A 415 22.35 28.03 5.18
N THR A 416 21.19 28.66 5.09
CA THR A 416 20.94 30.04 5.52
C THR A 416 19.76 30.08 6.49
N ILE A 417 19.91 30.82 7.58
CA ILE A 417 18.85 31.10 8.56
C ILE A 417 18.54 32.57 8.40
N THR A 418 17.32 32.86 7.94
CA THR A 418 16.92 34.18 7.44
C THR A 418 15.78 34.80 8.25
N ASP A 419 14.97 33.98 8.95
CA ASP A 419 13.83 34.48 9.72
C ASP A 419 14.23 34.87 11.14
N THR A 420 13.71 36.00 11.60
CA THR A 420 14.04 36.63 12.87
C THR A 420 13.81 35.72 14.08
N LEU A 421 12.82 34.82 14.02
CA LEU A 421 12.50 33.92 15.13
C LEU A 421 13.52 32.78 15.25
N SER A 422 13.92 32.19 14.13
CA SER A 422 15.02 31.21 14.08
C SER A 422 16.35 31.83 14.46
N VAL A 423 16.62 33.09 14.07
CA VAL A 423 17.80 33.84 14.52
C VAL A 423 17.78 34.04 16.04
N LYS A 424 16.66 34.49 16.63
CA LYS A 424 16.53 34.62 18.10
C LYS A 424 16.80 33.29 18.82
N LYS A 425 16.27 32.17 18.31
CA LYS A 425 16.48 30.84 18.92
C LYS A 425 17.90 30.32 18.75
N LEU A 426 18.54 30.54 17.60
CA LEU A 426 19.96 30.19 17.40
C LEU A 426 20.84 30.89 18.45
N VAL A 427 20.60 32.18 18.70
CA VAL A 427 21.39 32.95 19.69
C VAL A 427 21.03 32.56 21.14
N ALA A 428 19.74 32.32 21.43
CA ALA A 428 19.30 31.97 22.78
C ALA A 428 19.62 30.50 23.15
N ASP A 429 19.12 29.54 22.38
CA ASP A 429 19.12 28.11 22.74
C ASP A 429 20.45 27.41 22.41
N ILE A 430 21.18 27.88 21.38
CA ILE A 430 22.47 27.31 20.95
C ILE A 430 23.65 28.21 21.34
N GLY A 431 23.47 29.54 21.29
CA GLY A 431 24.45 30.50 21.79
C GLY A 431 24.46 30.67 23.31
N ASN A 432 23.43 30.22 24.02
CA ASN A 432 23.27 30.36 25.48
C ASN A 432 23.28 31.83 25.97
N PHE A 433 22.66 32.73 25.20
CA PHE A 433 22.48 34.14 25.58
C PHE A 433 21.05 34.40 26.09
N PRO A 434 20.86 35.17 27.18
CA PRO A 434 19.53 35.47 27.70
C PRO A 434 18.70 36.30 26.71
N SER A 435 17.54 35.78 26.33
CA SER A 435 16.63 36.34 25.31
C SER A 435 16.08 37.75 25.62
N ILE A 436 16.18 38.18 26.88
CA ILE A 436 15.76 39.51 27.37
C ILE A 436 16.49 40.68 26.67
N ASN A 437 17.71 40.48 26.15
CA ASN A 437 18.49 41.55 25.52
C ASN A 437 18.41 41.59 23.98
N LEU A 438 17.57 40.76 23.34
CA LEU A 438 17.50 40.61 21.88
C LEU A 438 16.13 41.01 21.31
N ASP A 439 15.80 42.30 21.42
CA ASP A 439 14.59 42.85 20.81
C ASP A 439 14.77 43.17 19.31
N LEU A 440 14.82 42.09 18.50
CA LEU A 440 14.81 42.18 17.04
C LEU A 440 13.38 42.39 16.46
N SER A 441 12.43 42.95 17.23
CA SER A 441 10.98 42.86 16.93
C SER A 441 10.34 44.13 16.35
N SER A 442 11.06 45.24 16.25
CA SER A 442 10.50 46.52 15.78
C SER A 442 11.37 47.18 14.71
N SER A 443 10.76 48.01 13.87
CA SER A 443 11.40 48.83 12.84
C SER A 443 12.25 49.99 13.38
N THR A 444 12.60 49.97 14.68
CA THR A 444 13.31 51.04 15.40
C THR A 444 14.25 50.47 16.48
N LEU A 445 15.53 50.31 16.13
CA LEU A 445 16.61 50.08 17.09
C LEU A 445 17.00 51.40 17.77
N ASN A 446 16.46 51.66 18.97
CA ASN A 446 16.87 52.80 19.81
C ASN A 446 18.14 52.47 20.60
N LEU A 447 19.18 53.29 20.44
CA LEU A 447 20.50 53.12 21.06
C LEU A 447 20.79 54.27 22.05
N VAL A 448 21.23 53.93 23.27
CA VAL A 448 21.82 54.89 24.21
C VAL A 448 23.35 54.76 24.15
N ARG A 449 24.05 55.89 24.04
CA ARG A 449 25.52 55.98 23.86
C ARG A 449 26.31 55.67 25.13
N GLN A 450 27.48 55.04 24.98
CA GLN A 450 28.78 55.60 25.45
C GLN A 450 30.01 54.79 24.97
N GLU A 451 30.88 55.51 24.24
CA GLU A 451 32.36 55.58 24.21
C GLU A 451 33.34 54.35 24.29
N ASN A 452 34.32 54.40 23.36
CA ASN A 452 35.77 54.09 23.45
C ASN A 452 36.42 52.72 23.02
N PHE A 453 37.24 52.82 21.95
CA PHE A 453 38.59 52.24 21.68
C PHE A 453 38.83 50.77 21.17
N TRP A 454 40.05 50.57 20.61
CA TRP A 454 40.60 49.55 19.65
C TRP A 454 40.93 48.15 20.27
N VAL A 455 41.37 47.02 19.63
CA VAL A 455 42.49 46.70 18.68
C VAL A 455 42.38 45.23 18.08
N GLU A 456 43.02 44.99 16.92
CA GLU A 456 43.49 43.76 16.17
C GLU A 456 43.12 42.25 16.45
N LYS A 457 42.81 41.56 15.33
CA LYS A 457 43.31 40.25 14.78
C LYS A 457 43.92 39.16 15.71
N LEU A 458 43.34 37.95 15.68
CA LEU A 458 43.93 36.69 16.23
C LEU A 458 43.59 35.43 15.39
N GLU A 459 44.30 34.33 15.64
CA GLU A 459 44.30 33.09 14.82
C GLU A 459 43.28 32.02 15.27
N ASN A 460 43.11 30.97 14.47
CA ASN A 460 42.12 29.89 14.67
C ASN A 460 42.25 29.17 16.03
N THR A 461 41.32 29.41 16.96
CA THR A 461 40.28 28.44 17.43
C THR A 461 39.40 29.02 18.58
N GLN A 462 38.19 28.48 18.79
CA GLN A 462 37.47 28.38 20.09
C GLN A 462 36.81 29.63 20.78
N ILE A 463 35.88 30.37 20.16
CA ILE A 463 35.03 31.35 20.92
C ILE A 463 33.51 31.29 20.59
N PHE A 464 33.10 30.54 19.54
CA PHE A 464 31.76 30.53 18.93
C PHE A 464 31.32 31.88 18.36
N TRP A 465 31.99 32.26 17.26
CA TRP A 465 31.79 33.52 16.53
C TRP A 465 31.97 34.77 17.40
N ASP A 466 32.97 34.79 18.29
CA ASP A 466 33.37 35.93 19.14
C ASP A 466 32.19 36.79 19.62
N LYS A 467 31.32 36.17 20.42
CA LYS A 467 30.07 36.74 20.97
C LYS A 467 29.07 37.13 19.88
N VAL A 468 28.92 36.24 18.89
CA VAL A 468 28.06 36.44 17.71
C VAL A 468 28.43 37.74 16.95
N LEU A 469 29.72 38.11 17.06
CA LEU A 469 30.40 39.32 16.62
C LEU A 469 29.73 40.63 17.13
N VAL A 470 30.36 41.32 18.09
CA VAL A 470 30.26 41.06 19.54
C VAL A 470 28.90 41.34 20.23
N VAL A 471 27.91 41.89 19.52
CA VAL A 471 26.48 41.97 19.93
C VAL A 471 25.56 41.68 18.74
N MET A 472 26.12 41.30 17.60
CA MET A 472 25.78 41.87 16.28
C MET A 472 26.11 43.38 16.26
N GLU A 473 27.30 43.67 16.80
CA GLU A 473 28.07 44.93 16.82
C GLU A 473 27.36 46.25 17.17
N LYS A 474 26.53 46.27 18.23
CA LYS A 474 25.84 47.48 18.76
C LYS A 474 25.13 48.32 17.66
N PHE A 475 24.75 47.66 16.56
CA PHE A 475 23.85 48.11 15.50
C PHE A 475 24.18 49.43 14.77
N ALA A 476 25.45 49.55 14.34
CA ALA A 476 25.97 50.29 13.16
C ALA A 476 26.48 51.73 13.30
N GLU A 477 27.81 51.91 13.15
CA GLU A 477 28.47 53.16 12.71
C GLU A 477 29.55 52.93 11.60
N SER A 478 29.28 53.47 10.40
CA SER A 478 30.19 53.99 9.35
C SER A 478 31.40 53.23 8.74
N ARG A 479 31.24 52.89 7.45
CA ARG A 479 32.15 53.02 6.26
C ARG A 479 33.51 52.27 6.09
N TRP A 480 33.52 51.45 5.01
CA TRP A 480 34.50 51.34 3.90
C TRP A 480 35.77 50.42 3.92
N PHE A 481 36.11 49.99 2.68
CA PHE A 481 37.35 49.41 2.11
C PHE A 481 37.70 47.90 2.17
N SER A 482 38.04 47.37 0.97
CA SER A 482 38.71 46.09 0.64
C SER A 482 40.25 46.30 0.57
N PRO A 483 41.20 45.32 0.34
CA PRO A 483 41.08 44.07 -0.48
C PRO A 483 42.10 42.86 -0.23
N GLN A 484 42.09 41.88 -1.16
CA GLN A 484 43.21 41.00 -1.66
C GLN A 484 43.83 39.78 -0.88
N ARG A 485 43.54 38.58 -1.42
CA ARG A 485 44.39 37.36 -1.72
C ARG A 485 45.79 37.12 -1.10
N ARG A 486 46.03 35.87 -0.62
CA ARG A 486 47.13 34.91 -0.99
C ARG A 486 46.83 33.54 -0.30
N ASN A 487 46.66 32.36 -0.94
CA ASN A 487 47.48 31.52 -1.83
C ASN A 487 48.47 30.57 -1.07
N GLY A 488 48.15 29.26 -0.96
CA GLY A 488 48.97 28.18 -0.36
C GLY A 488 48.59 26.78 -0.89
N THR A 489 49.54 25.83 -0.99
CA THR A 489 49.45 24.63 -1.85
C THR A 489 49.58 23.26 -1.17
N ARG A 490 49.12 22.23 -1.94
CA ARG A 490 49.21 20.76 -1.79
C ARG A 490 48.13 20.12 -0.90
N GLN A 491 47.75 18.85 -1.08
CA GLN A 491 48.13 17.85 -2.11
C GLN A 491 46.88 17.35 -2.89
N LYS A 492 46.80 16.04 -3.15
CA LYS A 492 45.68 15.20 -3.62
C LYS A 492 46.07 13.75 -3.30
N ASP A 493 45.10 12.91 -2.93
CA ASP A 493 45.03 11.53 -3.41
C ASP A 493 43.58 11.16 -3.77
N LYS A 494 43.39 10.02 -4.45
CA LYS A 494 42.20 9.72 -5.27
C LYS A 494 41.40 8.52 -4.75
N ASN A 495 40.06 8.61 -4.87
CA ASN A 495 39.06 7.61 -5.30
C ASN A 495 37.71 7.99 -4.62
N ALA A 496 36.62 8.30 -5.34
CA ALA A 496 35.69 7.37 -6.00
C ALA A 496 34.94 6.50 -4.95
N ASN A 497 33.60 6.52 -4.78
CA ASN A 497 32.49 7.02 -5.62
C ASN A 497 31.18 7.29 -4.81
N ASN A 498 30.34 8.20 -5.33
CA ASN A 498 28.86 8.12 -5.47
C ASN A 498 27.84 8.13 -4.27
N LEU A 499 26.75 8.90 -4.53
CA LEU A 499 25.31 8.72 -4.15
C LEU A 499 24.88 9.07 -2.70
N THR A 500 24.29 10.26 -2.47
CA THR A 500 22.85 10.67 -2.46
C THR A 500 22.07 10.30 -1.18
N THR A 501 21.65 11.24 -0.31
CA THR A 501 20.34 11.98 -0.25
C THR A 501 19.11 11.07 -0.20
N THR A 502 18.22 11.13 0.82
CA THR A 502 17.03 12.04 0.90
C THR A 502 16.62 12.49 2.33
N ASP A 503 15.60 13.40 2.48
CA ASP A 503 14.70 13.50 3.67
C ASP A 503 13.63 14.63 3.65
N THR A 504 12.35 14.29 3.79
CA THR A 504 11.22 15.12 4.32
C THR A 504 10.02 14.23 4.64
N ILE A 505 9.17 14.66 5.59
CA ILE A 505 8.16 13.83 6.27
C ILE A 505 6.83 13.73 5.51
N CYS A 506 6.27 12.53 5.53
CA CYS A 506 4.92 12.16 5.11
C CYS A 506 4.21 11.43 6.27
N GLY A 507 2.89 11.58 6.41
CA GLY A 507 2.09 11.00 7.51
C GLY A 507 0.81 10.35 7.03
#